data_AF-A0A8I0SZI7-F1
#
_entry.id   AF-A0A8I0SZI7-F1
#
_cell.length_a   1.000
_cell.length_b   1.000
_cell.length_c   1.000
_cell.angle_alpha   90.00
_cell.angle_beta   90.00
_cell.angle_gamma   90.00
#
_symmetry.space_group_name_H-M   'P 1'
#
loop_
_entity.id
_entity.type
_entity.pdbx_description
1 polymer ?
#
loop_
_entity_poly.entity_id
_entity_poly.type
_entity_poly.pdbx_seq_one_letter_code
_entity_poly.pdbx_strand_id
1 'polypeptide(L)'
;MNRPIHSTMDDRTSHPQGGITMFEMLISIVVGAIVAVGLATQVANTVKYSQMVRQQLQATFLVEEKMEEILFLRKTVGTTGINATTLPDEAALSGDFSAYSRHLTFSDDTTGTCPTHTASDCLEVHVTVESGGTTHAGAKVVFTKGGPW
;
A
#
# COMPACT_ATOMS: atom_id res chain seq x y z
N MET A 1 -39.85 -67.76 39.22
CA MET A 1 -38.61 -68.26 38.58
C MET A 1 -37.61 -67.11 38.61
N ASN A 2 -36.67 -67.17 39.56
CA ASN A 2 -35.64 -66.15 39.81
C ASN A 2 -34.53 -66.23 38.77
N ARG A 3 -34.14 -65.09 38.16
CA ARG A 3 -32.80 -64.90 37.60
C ARG A 3 -32.27 -63.47 37.84
N PRO A 4 -30.96 -63.30 38.01
CA PRO A 4 -30.37 -62.26 38.85
C PRO A 4 -29.92 -61.03 38.07
N ILE A 5 -29.85 -59.92 38.80
CA ILE A 5 -29.29 -58.62 38.44
C ILE A 5 -27.77 -58.80 38.22
N HIS A 6 -27.27 -58.55 37.00
CA HIS A 6 -25.84 -58.54 36.74
C HIS A 6 -25.29 -57.11 36.76
N SER A 7 -24.38 -56.92 37.71
CA SER A 7 -23.63 -55.72 38.04
C SER A 7 -22.84 -55.13 36.88
N THR A 8 -22.75 -53.80 36.92
CA THR A 8 -21.93 -52.85 36.16
C THR A 8 -20.44 -53.17 36.17
N MET A 9 -19.77 -52.97 35.03
CA MET A 9 -18.32 -52.92 34.93
C MET A 9 -17.94 -51.59 34.27
N ASP A 10 -17.77 -50.57 35.11
CA ASP A 10 -17.18 -49.29 34.72
C ASP A 10 -15.70 -49.53 34.40
N ASP A 11 -15.37 -49.57 33.11
CA ASP A 11 -13.99 -49.55 32.63
C ASP A 11 -13.42 -48.14 32.81
N ARG A 12 -13.00 -47.84 34.04
CA ARG A 12 -12.14 -46.71 34.34
C ARG A 12 -10.75 -47.04 33.80
N THR A 13 -10.55 -46.75 32.52
CA THR A 13 -9.22 -46.58 31.95
C THR A 13 -8.50 -45.51 32.77
N SER A 14 -7.60 -45.97 33.63
CA SER A 14 -6.69 -45.12 34.38
C SER A 14 -5.75 -44.48 33.37
N HIS A 15 -6.11 -43.27 32.90
CA HIS A 15 -5.11 -42.42 32.30
C HIS A 15 -3.99 -42.26 33.32
N PRO A 16 -2.75 -42.65 33.02
CA PRO A 16 -1.64 -42.37 33.91
C PRO A 16 -1.62 -40.86 34.08
N GLN A 17 -1.96 -40.41 35.29
CA GLN A 17 -1.80 -39.02 35.72
C GLN A 17 -0.30 -38.78 35.89
N GLY A 18 0.42 -38.76 34.77
CA GLY A 18 1.80 -38.33 34.73
C GLY A 18 1.82 -36.85 35.08
N GLY A 19 2.13 -36.54 36.34
CA GLY A 19 2.33 -35.17 36.77
C GLY A 19 3.46 -34.55 35.97
N ILE A 20 3.20 -33.40 35.34
CA ILE A 20 4.24 -32.60 34.69
C ILE A 20 5.31 -32.30 35.73
N THR A 21 6.55 -32.70 35.43
CA THR A 21 7.67 -32.40 36.33
C THR A 21 7.92 -30.89 36.31
N MET A 22 8.34 -30.28 37.43
CA MET A 22 8.61 -28.83 37.46
C MET A 22 9.59 -28.40 36.36
N PHE A 23 10.53 -29.27 36.00
CA PHE A 23 11.49 -29.03 34.93
C PHE A 23 10.83 -28.93 33.54
N GLU A 24 9.86 -29.79 33.27
CA GLU A 24 9.11 -29.80 32.01
C GLU A 24 8.25 -28.54 31.87
N MET A 25 7.64 -28.06 32.96
CA MET A 25 6.91 -26.78 32.98
C MET A 25 7.83 -25.59 32.64
N LEU A 26 9.04 -25.56 33.21
CA LEU A 26 10.02 -24.51 32.91
C LEU A 26 10.44 -24.52 31.44
N ILE A 27 10.70 -25.70 30.86
CA ILE A 27 11.03 -25.83 29.44
C ILE A 27 9.88 -25.32 28.58
N SER A 28 8.63 -25.70 28.88
CA SER A 28 7.46 -25.25 28.10
C SER A 28 7.30 -23.73 28.13
N ILE A 29 7.57 -23.07 29.27
CA ILE A 29 7.51 -21.61 29.37
C ILE A 29 8.60 -20.96 28.51
N VAL A 30 9.83 -21.48 28.54
CA VAL A 30 10.93 -20.93 27.74
C VAL A 30 10.66 -21.10 26.25
N VAL A 31 10.22 -22.29 25.83
CA VAL A 31 9.85 -22.53 24.42
C VAL A 31 8.69 -21.64 24.01
N GLY A 32 7.66 -21.52 24.86
CA GLY A 32 6.52 -20.62 24.62
C GLY A 32 6.94 -19.16 24.46
N ALA A 33 7.87 -18.67 25.28
CA ALA A 33 8.38 -17.31 25.20
C ALA A 33 9.13 -17.05 23.87
N ILE A 34 9.98 -17.99 23.43
CA ILE A 34 10.71 -17.87 22.15
C ILE A 34 9.73 -17.84 20.97
N VAL A 35 8.73 -18.72 20.97
CA VAL A 35 7.69 -18.75 19.92
C VAL A 35 6.88 -17.45 19.92
N ALA A 36 6.49 -16.94 21.08
CA ALA A 36 5.74 -15.69 21.19
C ALA A 36 6.51 -14.49 20.62
N VAL A 37 7.81 -14.38 20.89
CA VAL A 37 8.66 -13.33 20.33
C VAL A 37 8.75 -13.44 18.81
N GLY A 38 8.91 -14.67 18.28
CA GLY A 38 8.91 -14.92 16.84
C GLY A 38 7.61 -14.49 16.16
N LEU A 39 6.45 -14.81 16.76
CA LEU A 39 5.15 -14.40 16.21
C LEU A 39 4.94 -12.88 16.27
N ALA A 40 5.34 -12.24 17.39
CA ALA A 40 5.19 -10.79 17.55
C ALA A 40 5.98 -10.01 16.47
N THR A 41 7.20 -10.45 16.14
CA THR A 41 8.00 -9.81 15.09
C THR A 41 7.36 -9.97 13.70
N GLN A 42 6.81 -11.15 13.39
CA GLN A 42 6.12 -11.37 12.12
C GLN A 42 4.86 -10.54 11.97
N VAL A 43 4.03 -10.45 13.01
CA VAL A 43 2.85 -9.58 13.01
C VAL A 43 3.24 -8.11 12.81
N ALA A 44 4.28 -7.64 13.50
CA ALA A 44 4.76 -6.27 13.35
C ALA A 44 5.22 -5.97 11.90
N ASN A 45 5.89 -6.92 11.26
CA ASN A 45 6.29 -6.79 9.86
C ASN A 45 5.06 -6.75 8.93
N THR A 46 4.11 -7.66 9.10
CA THR A 46 2.88 -7.69 8.29
C THR A 46 2.08 -6.39 8.39
N VAL A 47 1.97 -5.81 9.59
CA VAL A 47 1.28 -4.52 9.78
C VAL A 47 1.99 -3.39 9.03
N LYS A 48 3.33 -3.33 9.09
CA LYS A 48 4.11 -2.34 8.34
C LYS A 48 3.89 -2.47 6.83
N TYR A 49 3.91 -3.69 6.29
CA TYR A 49 3.64 -3.93 4.87
C TYR A 49 2.23 -3.49 4.48
N SER A 50 1.22 -3.78 5.30
CA SER A 50 -0.16 -3.37 5.03
C SER A 50 -0.32 -1.85 4.99
N GLN A 51 0.33 -1.13 5.90
CA GLN A 51 0.31 0.34 5.90
C GLN A 51 1.01 0.92 4.67
N MET A 52 2.17 0.38 4.28
CA MET A 52 2.88 0.81 3.07
C MET A 52 2.02 0.62 1.81
N VAL A 53 1.37 -0.54 1.66
CA VAL A 53 0.47 -0.81 0.53
C VAL A 53 -0.70 0.17 0.51
N ARG A 54 -1.31 0.46 1.67
CA ARG A 54 -2.40 1.43 1.76
C ARG A 54 -1.95 2.83 1.34
N GLN A 55 -0.78 3.28 1.81
CA GLN A 55 -0.25 4.59 1.46
C GLN A 55 0.05 4.71 -0.03
N GLN A 56 0.60 3.65 -0.62
CA GLN A 56 0.88 3.60 -2.05
C GLN A 56 -0.40 3.62 -2.88
N LEU A 57 -1.42 2.84 -2.52
CA LEU A 57 -2.72 2.87 -3.21
C LEU A 57 -3.39 4.24 -3.15
N GLN A 58 -3.40 4.88 -1.98
CA GLN A 58 -3.93 6.23 -1.83
C GLN A 58 -3.18 7.25 -2.70
N ALA A 59 -1.85 7.17 -2.71
CA ALA A 59 -1.03 8.02 -3.56
C ALA A 59 -1.30 7.79 -5.05
N THR A 60 -1.49 6.54 -5.49
CA THR A 60 -1.84 6.22 -6.89
C THR A 60 -3.16 6.86 -7.29
N PHE A 61 -4.22 6.77 -6.46
CA PHE A 61 -5.49 7.42 -6.77
C PHE A 61 -5.37 8.94 -6.90
N LEU A 62 -4.55 9.58 -6.06
CA LEU A 62 -4.30 11.02 -6.13
C LEU A 62 -3.53 11.42 -7.40
N VAL A 63 -2.59 10.58 -7.85
CA VAL A 63 -1.91 10.76 -9.13
C VAL A 63 -2.92 10.63 -10.27
N GLU A 64 -3.74 9.58 -10.29
CA GLU A 64 -4.75 9.34 -11.33
C GLU A 64 -5.74 10.50 -11.43
N GLU A 65 -6.29 10.95 -10.31
CA GLU A 65 -7.18 12.12 -10.25
C GLU A 65 -6.52 13.36 -10.88
N LYS A 66 -5.26 13.64 -10.54
CA LYS A 66 -4.55 14.81 -11.09
C LYS A 66 -4.25 14.64 -12.58
N MET A 67 -3.96 13.42 -13.02
CA MET A 67 -3.74 13.11 -14.44
C MET A 67 -5.02 13.29 -15.26
N GLU A 68 -6.18 12.90 -14.72
CA GLU A 68 -7.48 13.15 -15.35
C GLU A 68 -7.76 14.66 -15.45
N GLU A 69 -7.46 15.43 -14.41
CA GLU A 69 -7.57 16.89 -14.44
C GLU A 69 -6.70 17.50 -15.54
N ILE A 70 -5.44 17.06 -15.67
CA ILE A 70 -4.52 17.51 -16.72
C ILE A 70 -5.08 17.19 -18.11
N LEU A 71 -5.58 15.96 -18.31
CA LEU A 71 -6.17 15.55 -19.58
C LEU A 71 -7.41 16.37 -19.93
N PHE A 72 -8.27 16.64 -18.94
CA PHE A 72 -9.43 17.49 -19.10
C PHE A 72 -9.04 18.93 -19.44
N LEU A 73 -8.08 19.52 -18.71
CA LEU A 73 -7.60 20.87 -18.95
C LEU A 73 -7.01 20.99 -20.35
N ARG A 74 -6.18 20.02 -20.76
CA ARG A 74 -5.66 19.96 -22.12
C ARG A 74 -6.82 20.03 -23.12
N LYS A 75 -7.90 19.26 -22.91
CA LYS A 75 -9.03 19.21 -23.86
C LYS A 75 -9.71 20.56 -23.99
N THR A 76 -9.79 21.33 -22.91
CA THR A 76 -10.48 22.63 -22.88
C THR A 76 -9.61 23.77 -23.40
N VAL A 77 -8.33 23.82 -23.04
CA VAL A 77 -7.44 24.98 -23.33
C VAL A 77 -6.20 24.63 -24.17
N GLY A 78 -6.05 23.38 -24.58
CA GLY A 78 -4.87 22.90 -25.30
C GLY A 78 -3.64 22.72 -24.40
N THR A 79 -2.48 22.50 -25.03
CA THR A 79 -1.20 22.32 -24.31
C THR A 79 -0.63 23.62 -23.75
N THR A 80 -1.05 24.79 -24.25
CA THR A 80 -0.58 26.10 -23.77
C THR A 80 -1.07 26.40 -22.35
N GLY A 81 -2.24 25.87 -21.98
CA GLY A 81 -2.81 25.98 -20.65
C GLY A 81 -2.27 24.95 -19.65
N ILE A 82 -1.29 24.13 -20.01
CA ILE A 82 -0.65 23.16 -19.11
C ILE A 82 0.73 23.68 -18.75
N ASN A 83 0.83 24.33 -17.60
CA ASN A 83 2.07 24.86 -17.07
C ASN A 83 1.94 25.06 -15.55
N ALA A 84 3.06 25.39 -14.89
CA ALA A 84 3.11 25.57 -13.43
C ALA A 84 2.24 26.74 -12.91
N THR A 85 1.77 27.65 -13.78
CA THR A 85 0.89 28.76 -13.37
C THR A 85 -0.56 28.31 -13.26
N THR A 86 -1.01 27.46 -14.20
CA THR A 86 -2.37 26.93 -14.24
C THR A 86 -2.54 25.69 -13.37
N LEU A 87 -1.46 24.91 -13.23
CA LEU A 87 -1.38 23.70 -12.44
C LEU A 87 -0.20 23.81 -11.47
N PRO A 88 -0.33 24.60 -10.40
CA PRO A 88 0.72 24.74 -9.41
C PRO A 88 0.85 23.48 -8.55
N ASP A 89 1.99 23.36 -7.88
CA ASP A 89 2.19 22.37 -6.83
C ASP A 89 1.21 22.58 -5.67
N GLU A 90 0.79 21.47 -5.07
CA GLU A 90 -0.15 21.45 -3.96
C GLU A 90 0.54 20.87 -2.72
N ALA A 91 1.03 21.76 -1.85
CA ALA A 91 1.88 21.40 -0.72
C ALA A 91 1.19 20.58 0.38
N ALA A 92 -0.14 20.66 0.50
CA ALA A 92 -0.92 19.80 1.40
C ALA A 92 -2.37 19.72 0.91
N LEU A 93 -2.87 18.51 0.75
CA LEU A 93 -4.28 18.29 0.42
C LEU A 93 -5.17 18.49 1.65
N SER A 94 -6.48 18.65 1.46
CA SER A 94 -7.43 18.79 2.56
C SER A 94 -7.95 17.44 3.08
N GLY A 95 -8.39 17.40 4.33
CA GLY A 95 -9.10 16.24 4.90
C GLY A 95 -8.20 15.02 5.12
N ASP A 96 -8.71 13.84 4.73
CA ASP A 96 -8.05 12.54 4.93
C ASP A 96 -6.71 12.41 4.17
N PHE A 97 -6.44 13.32 3.22
CA PHE A 97 -5.21 13.34 2.44
C PHE A 97 -4.22 14.42 2.89
N SER A 98 -4.42 15.04 4.05
CA SER A 98 -3.54 16.13 4.56
C SER A 98 -2.07 15.77 4.76
N ALA A 99 -1.74 14.48 4.79
CA ALA A 99 -0.35 14.00 4.79
C ALA A 99 0.31 14.03 3.41
N TYR A 100 -0.48 14.18 2.33
CA TYR A 100 -0.02 14.11 0.95
C TYR A 100 0.08 15.49 0.31
N SER A 101 1.03 15.59 -0.60
CA SER A 101 1.30 16.72 -1.47
C SER A 101 1.41 16.24 -2.91
N ARG A 102 1.05 17.10 -3.88
CA ARG A 102 1.18 16.82 -5.32
C ARG A 102 2.16 17.79 -5.93
N HIS A 103 3.16 17.27 -6.63
CA HIS A 103 4.14 18.06 -7.35
C HIS A 103 4.03 17.79 -8.85
N LEU A 104 4.16 18.84 -9.64
CA LEU A 104 4.09 18.78 -11.08
C LEU A 104 5.36 19.36 -11.69
N THR A 105 6.02 18.55 -12.51
CA THR A 105 7.15 19.02 -13.31
C THR A 105 6.82 18.98 -14.78
N PHE A 106 7.14 20.06 -15.47
CA PHE A 106 6.90 20.24 -16.90
C PHE A 106 8.25 20.30 -17.60
N SER A 107 8.46 19.43 -18.58
CA SER A 107 9.70 19.39 -19.36
C SER A 107 9.41 19.05 -20.80
N ASP A 108 10.37 19.33 -21.68
CA ASP A 108 10.32 18.80 -23.05
C ASP A 108 10.64 17.30 -23.02
N ASP A 109 10.04 16.52 -23.92
CA ASP A 109 10.31 15.09 -24.00
C ASP A 109 11.68 14.84 -24.64
N THR A 110 12.73 14.85 -23.83
CA THR A 110 14.09 14.53 -24.28
C THR A 110 14.32 13.04 -24.53
N THR A 111 13.37 12.18 -24.16
CA THR A 111 13.53 10.72 -24.22
C THR A 111 13.03 10.11 -25.52
N GLY A 112 12.41 10.91 -26.40
CA GLY A 112 11.93 10.47 -27.70
C GLY A 112 10.69 9.57 -27.62
N THR A 113 9.95 9.62 -26.51
CA THR A 113 8.64 8.96 -26.39
C THR A 113 7.56 9.61 -27.22
N CYS A 114 7.81 10.80 -27.77
CA CYS A 114 6.85 11.51 -28.58
C CYS A 114 6.69 10.82 -29.95
N PRO A 115 5.51 10.26 -30.24
CA PRO A 115 5.28 9.64 -31.54
C PRO A 115 5.30 10.71 -32.62
N THR A 116 6.09 10.49 -33.67
CA THR A 116 6.07 11.25 -34.94
C THR A 116 6.55 12.71 -34.93
N HIS A 117 7.00 13.24 -33.79
CA HIS A 117 7.46 14.63 -33.66
C HIS A 117 8.87 14.72 -33.06
N THR A 118 9.51 15.89 -33.16
CA THR A 118 10.80 16.10 -32.49
C THR A 118 10.59 16.24 -30.98
N ALA A 119 11.59 15.84 -30.17
CA ALA A 119 11.58 15.95 -28.72
C ALA A 119 11.08 17.31 -28.17
N SER A 120 11.47 18.40 -28.83
CA SER A 120 11.09 19.78 -28.47
C SER A 120 9.63 20.14 -28.77
N ASP A 121 8.98 19.39 -29.66
CA ASP A 121 7.58 19.62 -30.03
C ASP A 121 6.63 19.00 -29.01
N CYS A 122 7.13 18.36 -27.95
CA CYS A 122 6.31 17.62 -27.01
C CYS A 122 6.55 18.08 -25.58
N LEU A 123 5.46 18.18 -24.82
CA LEU A 123 5.43 18.52 -23.42
C LEU A 123 5.26 17.23 -22.62
N GLU A 124 6.22 16.91 -21.78
CA GLU A 124 6.13 15.87 -20.77
C GLU A 124 5.72 16.50 -19.44
N VAL A 125 4.67 15.94 -18.83
CA VAL A 125 4.16 16.35 -17.52
C VAL A 125 4.33 15.16 -16.59
N HIS A 126 5.07 15.35 -15.50
CA HIS A 126 5.15 14.37 -14.42
C HIS A 126 4.35 14.86 -13.25
N VAL A 127 3.55 13.96 -12.70
CA VAL A 127 2.84 14.17 -11.44
C VAL A 127 3.46 13.23 -10.42
N THR A 128 3.90 13.76 -9.29
CA THR A 128 4.37 12.97 -8.15
C THR A 128 3.54 13.27 -6.92
N VAL A 129 3.28 12.24 -6.12
CA VAL A 129 2.62 12.36 -4.82
C VAL A 129 3.61 12.00 -3.72
N GLU A 130 3.75 12.92 -2.77
CA GLU A 130 4.69 12.78 -1.65
C GLU A 130 3.99 12.89 -0.32
N SER A 131 4.46 12.12 0.66
CA SER A 131 4.06 12.25 2.07
C SER A 131 5.30 12.15 2.95
N GLY A 132 5.47 13.10 3.87
CA GLY A 132 6.65 13.15 4.74
C GLY A 132 7.98 13.23 3.99
N GLY A 133 8.00 13.84 2.80
CA GLY A 133 9.19 13.96 1.94
C GLY A 133 9.60 12.67 1.22
N THR A 134 8.74 11.64 1.21
CA THR A 134 8.94 10.42 0.43
C THR A 134 7.92 10.36 -0.71
N THR A 135 8.39 10.14 -1.94
CA THR A 135 7.51 9.89 -3.09
C THR A 135 6.89 8.50 -2.98
N HIS A 136 5.56 8.43 -3.02
CA HIS A 136 4.82 7.18 -2.93
C HIS A 136 4.26 6.70 -4.27
N ALA A 137 3.94 7.64 -5.16
CA ALA A 137 3.46 7.36 -6.50
C ALA A 137 3.88 8.47 -7.47
N GLY A 138 4.01 8.12 -8.75
CA GLY A 138 4.21 9.08 -9.80
C GLY A 138 3.75 8.54 -11.15
N ALA A 139 3.30 9.44 -12.02
CA ALA A 139 2.95 9.13 -13.39
C ALA A 139 3.44 10.23 -14.31
N LYS A 140 3.63 9.89 -15.59
CA LYS A 140 3.98 10.85 -16.62
C LYS A 140 3.07 10.73 -17.83
N VAL A 141 2.80 11.85 -18.47
CA VAL A 141 2.08 11.92 -19.74
C VAL A 141 2.81 12.85 -20.69
N VAL A 142 2.82 12.49 -21.97
CA VAL A 142 3.47 13.26 -23.03
C VAL A 142 2.41 13.74 -24.01
N PHE A 143 2.49 15.02 -24.38
CA PHE A 143 1.59 15.66 -25.33
C PHE A 143 2.36 16.34 -26.45
N THR A 144 1.86 16.27 -27.69
CA THR A 144 2.38 17.12 -28.77
C THR A 144 1.90 18.56 -28.60
N LYS A 145 2.81 19.52 -28.60
CA LYS A 145 2.54 20.96 -28.55
C LYS A 145 1.84 21.38 -29.84
N GLY A 146 0.68 22.01 -29.72
CA GLY A 146 -0.07 22.54 -30.87
C GLY A 146 -0.73 21.50 -31.77
N GLY A 147 -0.69 20.21 -31.43
CA GLY A 147 -1.42 19.17 -32.16
C GLY A 147 -2.94 19.29 -31.93
N PRO A 148 -3.78 18.99 -32.94
CA PRO A 148 -5.23 18.88 -32.76
C PRO A 148 -5.57 17.69 -31.85
N TRP A 149 -6.73 17.80 -31.19
CA TRP A 149 -7.36 16.75 -30.38
C TRP A 149 -7.99 15.65 -31.20
#